data_AF-L8PJ99-F1
#
_entry.id   AF-L8PJ99-F1
#
_cell.length_a   1.000
_cell.length_b   1.000
_cell.length_c   1.000
_cell.angle_alpha   90.00
_cell.angle_beta   90.00
_cell.angle_gamma   90.00
#
_symmetry.space_group_name_H-M   'P 1'
#
loop_
_entity.id
_entity.type
_entity.pdbx_description
1 polymer ?
#
loop_
_entity_poly.entity_id
_entity_poly.type
_entity_poly.pdbx_seq_one_letter_code
_entity_poly.pdbx_strand_id
1 'polypeptide(L)'
;MEGSGAAHAAHLSGQLDALVIRGISDRANADKADDDASGSQERAAAQAACVAVGVLRKHRPRGGASGSAGSSGSEEGPHRDGGGRYGGDHIDFRGGTFHGPVIGKQVGGQR
;
A
#
# COMPACT_ATOMS: atom_id res chain seq x y z
N MET A 1 -22.96 1.24 10.90
CA MET A 1 -23.24 2.35 9.95
C MET A 1 -22.06 3.33 9.81
N GLU A 2 -20.83 2.95 10.16
CA GLU A 2 -19.73 3.89 10.42
C GLU A 2 -18.70 3.94 9.27
N GLY A 3 -18.79 3.01 8.32
CA GLY A 3 -17.77 2.78 7.30
C GLY A 3 -17.49 3.97 6.39
N SER A 4 -18.53 4.67 5.92
CA SER A 4 -18.36 5.82 5.03
C SER A 4 -17.70 7.01 5.72
N GLY A 5 -18.07 7.29 6.98
CA GLY A 5 -17.46 8.35 7.78
C GLY A 5 -15.98 8.09 8.05
N ALA A 6 -15.65 6.86 8.46
CA ALA A 6 -14.25 6.46 8.68
C ALA A 6 -13.41 6.54 7.39
N ALA A 7 -13.93 6.02 6.27
CA ALA A 7 -13.24 6.09 4.99
C ALA A 7 -13.09 7.53 4.48
N HIS A 8 -14.10 8.38 4.67
CA HIS A 8 -14.03 9.78 4.28
C HIS A 8 -13.00 10.55 5.10
N ALA A 9 -12.92 10.32 6.42
CA ALA A 9 -11.89 10.91 7.26
C ALA A 9 -10.48 10.50 6.82
N ALA A 10 -10.26 9.22 6.48
CA ALA A 10 -9.00 8.75 5.93
C ALA A 10 -8.66 9.42 4.60
N HIS A 11 -9.64 9.54 3.68
CA HIS A 11 -9.46 10.23 2.41
C HIS A 11 -9.07 11.70 2.58
N LEU A 12 -9.75 12.44 3.47
CA LEU A 12 -9.46 13.84 3.76
C LEU A 12 -8.07 14.04 4.40
N SER A 13 -7.60 13.06 5.18
CA SER A 13 -6.25 13.11 5.75
C SER A 13 -5.16 13.02 4.68
N GLY A 14 -5.43 12.33 3.55
CA GLY A 14 -4.46 12.03 2.50
C GLY A 14 -3.27 11.18 2.94
N GLN A 15 -3.28 10.68 4.18
CA GLN A 15 -2.13 10.02 4.83
C GLN A 15 -2.31 8.51 4.98
N LEU A 16 -3.53 8.01 4.82
CA LEU A 16 -3.91 6.64 5.15
C LEU A 16 -4.75 6.04 4.03
N ASP A 17 -4.34 4.86 3.57
CA ASP A 17 -5.23 3.97 2.83
C ASP A 17 -6.24 3.35 3.80
N ALA A 18 -7.51 3.27 3.40
CA ALA A 18 -8.58 2.73 4.25
C ALA A 18 -9.35 1.60 3.55
N LEU A 19 -9.69 0.56 4.33
CA LEU A 19 -10.53 -0.56 3.93
C LEU A 19 -11.54 -0.86 5.03
N VAL A 20 -12.83 -0.93 4.66
CA VAL A 20 -13.91 -1.31 5.56
C VAL A 20 -14.28 -2.77 5.32
N ILE A 21 -14.22 -3.59 6.38
CA ILE A 21 -14.63 -5.00 6.34
C ILE A 21 -15.85 -5.15 7.27
N ARG A 22 -16.97 -5.62 6.71
CA ARG A 22 -18.22 -5.82 7.46
C ARG A 22 -18.75 -7.24 7.24
N GLY A 23 -19.21 -7.86 8.32
CA GLY A 23 -20.00 -9.10 8.25
C GLY A 23 -21.47 -8.77 8.00
N ILE A 24 -22.14 -9.59 7.20
CA ILE A 24 -23.57 -9.46 6.97
C ILE A 24 -24.32 -10.11 8.13
N SER A 25 -24.94 -9.29 8.98
CA SER A 25 -25.73 -9.72 10.14
C SER A 25 -27.19 -9.98 9.78
N ASP A 26 -27.73 -9.22 8.84
CA ASP A 26 -29.16 -9.18 8.55
C ASP A 26 -29.41 -8.83 7.08
N ARG A 27 -30.67 -8.99 6.65
CA ARG A 27 -31.12 -8.70 5.28
C ARG A 27 -31.74 -7.31 5.13
N ALA A 28 -31.71 -6.48 6.17
CA ALA A 28 -32.37 -5.17 6.20
C ALA A 28 -33.88 -5.22 5.83
N ASN A 29 -34.55 -6.31 6.19
CA ASN A 29 -35.99 -6.51 6.06
C ASN A 29 -36.72 -6.19 7.38
N ALA A 30 -38.05 -6.28 7.36
CA ALA A 30 -38.89 -6.04 8.53
C ALA A 30 -38.58 -6.98 9.72
N ASP A 31 -38.04 -8.17 9.44
CA ASP A 31 -37.74 -9.22 10.43
C ASP A 31 -36.42 -8.98 11.18
N LYS A 32 -35.74 -7.84 10.94
CA LYS A 32 -34.43 -7.52 11.51
C LYS A 32 -34.38 -7.65 13.04
N ALA A 33 -35.45 -7.23 13.73
CA ALA A 33 -35.50 -7.28 15.19
C ALA A 33 -35.42 -8.73 15.73
N ASP A 34 -36.04 -9.66 15.01
CA ASP A 34 -36.03 -11.09 15.37
C ASP A 34 -34.70 -11.75 14.97
N ASP A 35 -34.15 -11.38 13.81
CA ASP A 35 -32.84 -11.86 13.35
C ASP A 35 -31.69 -11.36 14.25
N ASP A 36 -31.79 -10.15 14.79
CA ASP A 36 -30.79 -9.59 15.72
C ASP A 36 -30.79 -10.35 17.06
N ALA A 37 -31.96 -10.78 17.56
CA ALA A 37 -32.07 -11.58 18.78
C ALA A 37 -31.46 -13.00 18.63
N SER A 38 -31.19 -13.46 17.39
CA SER A 38 -30.60 -14.77 17.10
C SER A 38 -29.06 -14.83 17.21
N GLY A 39 -28.42 -13.75 17.67
CA GLY A 39 -26.95 -13.66 17.78
C GLY A 39 -26.24 -13.61 16.43
N SER A 40 -26.94 -13.14 15.40
CA SER A 40 -26.43 -13.00 14.03
C SER A 40 -25.34 -11.93 13.94
N GLN A 41 -25.43 -10.88 14.76
CA GLN A 41 -24.46 -9.80 14.83
C GLN A 41 -23.10 -10.26 15.36
N GLU A 42 -23.06 -11.04 16.43
CA GLU A 42 -21.82 -11.57 17.01
C GLU A 42 -21.12 -12.50 16.02
N ARG A 43 -21.88 -13.36 15.33
CA ARG A 43 -21.36 -14.23 14.27
C ARG A 43 -20.78 -13.42 13.11
N ALA A 44 -21.52 -12.42 12.63
CA ALA A 44 -21.07 -11.53 11.56
C ALA A 44 -19.79 -10.77 11.95
N ALA A 45 -19.73 -10.26 13.19
CA ALA A 45 -18.57 -9.56 13.74
C ALA A 45 -17.35 -10.47 13.85
N ALA A 46 -17.52 -11.70 14.37
CA ALA A 46 -16.44 -12.68 14.47
C ALA A 46 -15.85 -13.03 13.10
N GLN A 47 -16.69 -13.24 12.09
CA GLN A 47 -16.24 -13.51 10.72
C GLN A 47 -15.51 -12.31 10.11
N ALA A 48 -16.04 -11.10 10.29
CA ALA A 48 -15.38 -9.87 9.83
C ALA A 48 -13.99 -9.68 10.47
N ALA A 49 -13.87 -9.96 11.77
CA ALA A 49 -12.60 -9.89 12.49
C ALA A 49 -11.58 -10.91 11.96
N CYS A 50 -12.00 -12.16 11.69
CA CYS A 50 -11.13 -13.17 11.08
C CYS A 50 -10.56 -12.69 9.73
N VAL A 51 -11.40 -12.11 8.88
CA VAL A 51 -10.98 -11.55 7.58
C VAL A 51 -10.03 -10.37 7.78
N ALA A 52 -10.34 -9.45 8.70
CA ALA A 52 -9.49 -8.30 8.99
C ALA A 52 -8.08 -8.73 9.44
N VAL A 53 -7.99 -9.70 10.36
CA VAL A 53 -6.70 -10.27 10.80
C VAL A 53 -5.98 -10.96 9.64
N GLY A 54 -6.70 -11.69 8.78
CA GLY A 54 -6.13 -12.30 7.57
C GLY A 54 -5.51 -11.27 6.62
N VAL A 55 -6.21 -10.17 6.37
CA VAL A 55 -5.73 -9.05 5.55
C VAL A 55 -4.48 -8.43 6.18
N LEU A 56 -4.50 -8.10 7.47
CA LEU A 56 -3.34 -7.52 8.17
C LEU A 56 -2.12 -8.44 8.16
N ARG A 57 -2.32 -9.76 8.30
CA ARG A 57 -1.24 -10.76 8.21
C ARG A 57 -0.65 -10.85 6.82
N LYS A 58 -1.48 -10.75 5.77
CA LYS A 58 -1.05 -10.77 4.37
C LYS A 58 -0.33 -9.49 3.99
N HIS A 59 -0.82 -8.35 4.44
CA HIS A 59 -0.31 -7.01 4.14
C HIS A 59 0.48 -6.45 5.33
N ARG A 60 1.49 -7.18 5.80
CA ARG A 60 2.38 -6.69 6.87
C ARG A 60 2.80 -5.25 6.56
N PRO A 61 2.84 -4.36 7.57
CA PRO A 61 3.32 -3.00 7.36
C PRO A 61 4.64 -3.08 6.61
N ARG A 62 4.72 -2.42 5.45
CA ARG A 62 6.01 -2.17 4.81
C ARG A 62 6.86 -1.52 5.91
N GLY A 63 7.95 -2.19 6.29
CA GLY A 63 8.85 -1.72 7.34
C GLY A 63 9.05 -0.22 7.15
N GLY A 64 8.81 0.54 8.22
CA GLY A 64 8.58 1.97 8.15
C GLY A 64 9.60 2.65 7.23
N ALA A 65 9.12 3.62 6.45
CA ALA A 65 9.96 4.65 5.87
C ALA A 65 10.55 5.50 7.02
N SER A 66 11.48 4.90 7.77
CA SER A 66 12.37 5.50 8.73
C SER A 66 13.45 4.44 9.04
N GLY A 67 14.58 4.56 8.36
CA GLY A 67 15.81 3.82 8.69
C GLY A 67 16.06 2.54 7.88
N SER A 68 16.90 2.69 6.87
CA SER A 68 17.64 1.63 6.16
C SER A 68 18.02 0.42 7.03
N ALA A 69 17.61 -0.78 6.62
CA ALA A 69 18.43 -1.99 6.67
C ALA A 69 17.82 -3.11 5.80
N GLY A 70 18.51 -3.46 4.71
CA GLY A 70 18.44 -4.81 4.14
C GLY A 70 17.57 -5.01 2.91
N SER A 71 18.11 -4.60 1.77
CA SER A 71 17.74 -5.03 0.42
C SER A 71 17.45 -6.54 0.31
N SER A 72 16.29 -6.89 -0.24
CA SER A 72 16.12 -8.12 -1.01
C SER A 72 15.08 -7.88 -2.09
N GLY A 73 15.55 -7.48 -3.27
CA GLY A 73 14.77 -7.65 -4.50
C GLY A 73 14.63 -6.42 -5.39
N SER A 74 15.74 -5.92 -5.91
CA SER A 74 15.79 -5.42 -7.29
C SER A 74 17.26 -5.36 -7.69
N GLU A 75 17.70 -6.37 -8.43
CA GLU A 75 19.00 -6.36 -9.09
C GLU A 75 19.04 -5.19 -10.08
N GLU A 76 19.74 -4.13 -9.73
CA GLU A 76 20.24 -3.17 -10.71
C GLU A 76 21.68 -2.79 -10.32
N GLY A 77 22.52 -3.83 -10.28
CA GLY A 77 23.94 -3.69 -10.48
C GLY A 77 24.24 -3.81 -11.98
N PRO A 78 25.42 -3.37 -12.46
CA PRO A 78 25.78 -3.47 -13.87
C PRO A 78 25.55 -4.90 -14.34
N HIS A 79 24.68 -5.09 -15.35
CA HIS A 79 24.55 -6.37 -16.02
C HIS A 79 25.94 -6.75 -16.52
N ARG A 80 26.52 -7.78 -15.90
CA ARG A 80 27.75 -8.40 -16.38
C ARG A 80 27.38 -9.30 -17.54
N ASP A 81 27.11 -8.69 -18.68
CA ASP A 81 27.11 -9.41 -19.93
C ASP A 81 28.42 -9.11 -20.66
N GLY A 82 29.36 -10.04 -20.53
CA GLY A 82 30.34 -10.38 -21.58
C GLY A 82 31.23 -9.31 -22.26
N GLY A 83 31.25 -8.03 -21.88
CA GLY A 83 32.02 -7.03 -22.61
C GLY A 83 32.22 -5.70 -21.89
N GLY A 84 33.41 -5.48 -21.34
CA GLY A 84 33.90 -4.16 -20.90
C GLY A 84 33.24 -3.58 -19.66
N ARG A 85 34.02 -3.28 -18.62
CA ARG A 85 33.54 -2.50 -17.46
C ARG A 85 33.19 -1.08 -17.89
N TYR A 86 31.94 -0.84 -18.28
CA TYR A 86 31.37 0.51 -18.26
C TYR A 86 31.08 0.89 -16.81
N GLY A 87 32.08 1.46 -16.14
CA GLY A 87 31.98 2.09 -14.82
C GLY A 87 31.37 3.49 -14.92
N GLY A 88 30.15 3.60 -15.45
CA GLY A 88 29.41 4.86 -15.39
C GLY A 88 28.80 5.05 -14.01
N ASP A 89 28.96 6.23 -13.42
CA ASP A 89 28.20 6.63 -12.23
C ASP A 89 26.70 6.52 -12.53
N HIS A 90 26.01 5.70 -11.74
CA HIS A 90 24.57 5.47 -11.90
C HIS A 90 23.81 6.62 -11.26
N ILE A 91 22.99 7.30 -12.06
CA ILE A 91 22.20 8.46 -11.61
C ILE A 91 20.73 8.04 -11.63
N ASP A 92 20.10 8.12 -10.46
CA ASP A 92 18.70 7.73 -10.24
C ASP A 92 17.84 8.99 -10.01
N PHE A 93 16.67 9.03 -10.64
CA PHE A 93 15.70 10.13 -10.56
C PHE A 93 14.39 9.76 -9.86
N ARG A 94 14.29 8.55 -9.31
CA ARG A 94 13.08 8.09 -8.61
C ARG A 94 12.75 9.02 -7.43
N GLY A 95 11.49 9.44 -7.36
CA GLY A 95 10.99 10.35 -6.32
C GLY A 95 11.25 11.84 -6.59
N GLY A 96 11.94 12.20 -7.67
CA GLY A 96 12.16 13.60 -8.06
C GLY A 96 10.94 14.22 -8.74
N THR A 97 10.68 15.50 -8.45
CA THR A 97 9.76 16.33 -9.23
C THR A 97 10.56 17.42 -9.91
N PHE A 98 10.44 17.55 -11.23
CA PHE A 98 11.23 18.49 -12.03
C PHE A 98 10.31 19.43 -12.82
N HIS A 99 10.51 20.73 -12.64
CA HIS A 99 9.71 21.77 -13.28
C HIS A 99 10.40 22.38 -14.52
N GLY A 100 11.42 21.70 -15.05
CA GLY A 100 12.23 22.13 -16.19
C GLY A 100 13.19 21.03 -16.66
N PRO A 101 14.04 21.30 -17.67
CA PRO A 101 14.93 20.30 -18.27
C PRO A 101 15.92 19.72 -17.26
N VAL A 102 16.11 18.39 -17.29
CA VAL A 102 17.09 17.66 -16.46
C VAL A 102 18.05 16.90 -17.36
N ILE A 103 19.34 17.23 -17.29
CA ILE A 103 20.39 16.50 -18.01
C ILE A 103 21.09 15.59 -17.01
N GLY A 104 20.83 14.28 -17.12
CA GLY A 104 21.37 13.30 -16.19
C GLY A 104 22.85 12.98 -16.40
N LYS A 105 23.37 13.07 -17.62
CA LYS A 105 24.81 12.94 -17.88
C LYS A 105 25.15 13.66 -19.17
N GLN A 106 26.19 14.48 -19.16
CA GLN A 106 26.72 15.13 -20.35
C GLN A 106 28.18 14.68 -20.52
N VAL A 107 28.52 14.13 -21.68
CA VAL A 107 29.89 13.69 -22.00
C VAL A 107 30.30 14.33 -23.32
N GLY A 108 31.39 15.09 -23.30
CA GLY A 108 31.90 15.85 -24.45
C GLY A 108 31.24 17.23 -24.58
N GLY A 109 32.02 18.28 -24.31
CA GLY A 109 31.70 19.63 -24.79
C GLY A 109 32.14 19.73 -26.25
N GLN A 110 31.20 19.98 -27.15
CA GLN A 110 31.56 20.51 -28.46
C GLN A 110 32.11 21.93 -28.23
N ARG A 111 33.30 22.20 -28.76
CA ARG A 111 33.90 23.53 -28.85
C ARG A 111 33.09 24.42 -29.78
#